data_AF-A0A1G2E0I0-F1
#
_entry.id   AF-A0A1G2E0I0-F1
#
_cell.length_a   1.000
_cell.length_b   1.000
_cell.length_c   1.000
_cell.angle_alpha   90.00
_cell.angle_beta   90.00
_cell.angle_gamma   90.00
#
_symmetry.space_group_name_H-M   'P 1'
#
loop_
_entity.id
_entity.type
_entity.pdbx_description
1 polymer ?
#
loop_
_entity_poly.entity_id
_entity_poly.type
_entity_poly.pdbx_seq_one_letter_code
_entity_poly.pdbx_strand_id
1 'polypeptide(L)'
;MNGPKKDYEYEIINQILLAELCFDICKLVPIIDGLGSHFFLYFYNLNYSTGIIALNNLLLSKNQNEISLLNFLDKYEKQFDQKEKPEVVNFRRQIEELSQKLKNILPFNLRNKVAAHRDEKFRHYDFCCAYLLPNYLKEYSSLNISLKRIFCNFSNFCFSEFPNGRIVEQVKEILPILDK
;
A
#
# COMPACT_ATOMS: atom_id res chain seq x y z
N MET A 1 14.34 -24.17 3.91
CA MET A 1 14.11 -23.18 4.99
C MET A 1 14.46 -21.82 4.43
N ASN A 2 13.48 -20.93 4.22
CA ASN A 2 13.77 -19.55 3.84
C ASN A 2 14.38 -18.85 5.07
N GLY A 3 15.44 -18.05 4.86
CA GLY A 3 16.09 -17.33 5.95
C GLY A 3 15.25 -16.13 6.42
N PRO A 4 15.53 -15.56 7.61
CA PRO A 4 14.75 -14.45 8.18
C PRO A 4 14.73 -13.18 7.32
N LYS A 5 15.68 -13.00 6.39
CA LYS A 5 15.64 -11.93 5.37
C LYS A 5 14.54 -12.18 4.35
N LYS A 6 14.46 -13.41 3.82
CA LYS A 6 13.45 -13.81 2.84
C LYS A 6 12.03 -13.71 3.40
N ASP A 7 11.82 -14.10 4.66
CA ASP A 7 10.49 -14.00 5.28
C ASP A 7 10.02 -12.53 5.38
N TYR A 8 10.94 -11.61 5.66
CA TYR A 8 10.65 -10.17 5.69
C TYR A 8 10.39 -9.61 4.28
N GLU A 9 11.13 -10.08 3.29
CA GLU A 9 10.90 -9.74 1.87
C GLU A 9 9.53 -10.23 1.39
N TYR A 10 9.11 -11.43 1.80
CA TYR A 10 7.78 -11.96 1.53
C TYR A 10 6.67 -11.12 2.17
N GLU A 11 6.89 -10.67 3.40
CA GLU A 11 5.92 -9.81 4.07
C GLU A 11 5.78 -8.46 3.35
N ILE A 12 6.89 -7.84 2.94
CA ILE A 12 6.85 -6.60 2.16
C ILE A 12 6.09 -6.77 0.85
N ILE A 13 6.40 -7.81 0.07
CA ILE A 13 5.69 -8.02 -1.20
C ILE A 13 4.20 -8.29 -0.96
N ASN A 14 3.83 -9.02 0.09
CA ASN A 14 2.42 -9.23 0.45
C ASN A 14 1.68 -7.92 0.75
N GLN A 15 2.32 -6.99 1.48
CA GLN A 15 1.73 -5.67 1.76
C GLN A 15 1.59 -4.83 0.48
N ILE A 16 2.54 -4.89 -0.44
CA ILE A 16 2.46 -4.24 -1.77
C ILE A 16 1.29 -4.82 -2.59
N LEU A 17 1.13 -6.15 -2.57
CA LEU A 17 0.06 -6.84 -3.29
C LEU A 17 -1.32 -6.55 -2.67
N LEU A 18 -1.41 -6.45 -1.34
CA LEU A 18 -2.63 -6.03 -0.65
C LEU A 18 -3.06 -4.63 -1.11
N ALA A 19 -2.12 -3.68 -1.13
CA ALA A 19 -2.41 -2.34 -1.63
C ALA A 19 -2.86 -2.34 -3.09
N GLU A 20 -2.22 -3.16 -3.94
CA GLU A 20 -2.59 -3.32 -5.36
C GLU A 20 -4.04 -3.77 -5.50
N LEU A 21 -4.38 -4.86 -4.81
CA LEU A 21 -5.71 -5.45 -4.83
C LEU A 21 -6.77 -4.45 -4.35
N CYS A 22 -6.50 -3.75 -3.25
CA CYS A 22 -7.42 -2.72 -2.75
C CYS A 22 -7.70 -1.64 -3.79
N PHE A 23 -6.67 -1.12 -4.47
CA PHE A 23 -6.87 -0.11 -5.51
C PHE A 23 -7.53 -0.65 -6.77
N ASP A 24 -7.27 -1.91 -7.13
CA ASP A 24 -7.96 -2.56 -8.25
C ASP A 24 -9.45 -2.76 -7.97
N ILE A 25 -9.82 -3.20 -6.75
CA ILE A 25 -11.23 -3.24 -6.31
C ILE A 25 -11.86 -1.85 -6.43
N CYS A 26 -11.17 -0.81 -5.97
CA CYS A 26 -11.68 0.57 -6.06
C CYS A 26 -11.86 1.08 -7.51
N LYS A 27 -11.19 0.49 -8.50
CA LYS A 27 -11.42 0.82 -9.92
C LYS A 27 -12.65 0.13 -10.50
N LEU A 28 -13.02 -1.02 -9.94
CA LEU A 28 -14.11 -1.87 -10.44
C LEU A 28 -15.47 -1.47 -9.89
N VAL A 29 -15.51 -0.98 -8.65
CA VAL A 29 -16.75 -0.52 -8.01
C VAL A 29 -17.02 0.93 -8.45
N PRO A 30 -18.12 1.22 -9.18
CA PRO A 30 -18.49 2.59 -9.51
C PRO A 30 -18.71 3.40 -8.23
N ILE A 31 -18.35 4.69 -8.26
CA ILE A 31 -18.65 5.61 -7.16
C ILE A 31 -20.16 5.84 -7.18
N ILE A 32 -20.87 5.23 -6.23
CA ILE A 32 -22.32 5.41 -6.07
C ILE A 32 -22.54 6.62 -5.17
N ASP A 33 -23.29 7.62 -5.62
CA ASP A 33 -23.76 8.68 -4.72
C ASP A 33 -24.72 8.06 -3.68
N GLY A 34 -24.38 8.13 -2.39
CA GLY A 34 -25.18 7.49 -1.33
C GLY A 34 -24.71 7.82 0.07
N LEU A 35 -25.53 7.46 1.07
CA LEU A 35 -25.20 7.67 2.49
C LEU A 35 -24.12 6.67 2.93
N GLY A 36 -23.29 7.03 3.91
CA GLY A 36 -22.24 6.14 4.45
C GLY A 36 -22.73 4.84 5.08
N SER A 37 -24.05 4.66 5.22
CA SER A 37 -24.72 3.43 5.65
C SER A 37 -24.93 2.40 4.53
N HIS A 38 -24.69 2.77 3.26
CA HIS A 38 -24.80 1.83 2.15
C HIS A 38 -23.57 0.90 2.13
N PHE A 39 -23.82 -0.41 2.10
CA PHE A 39 -22.78 -1.44 2.15
C PHE A 39 -21.67 -1.22 1.11
N PHE A 40 -22.00 -0.80 -0.11
CA PHE A 40 -21.02 -0.58 -1.18
C PHE A 40 -20.07 0.59 -0.94
N LEU A 41 -20.59 1.73 -0.47
CA LEU A 41 -19.75 2.87 -0.15
C LEU A 41 -18.86 2.58 1.06
N TYR A 42 -19.40 1.86 2.04
CA TYR A 42 -18.63 1.38 3.19
C TYR A 42 -17.51 0.44 2.75
N PHE A 43 -17.80 -0.55 1.90
CA PHE A 43 -16.83 -1.51 1.37
C PHE A 43 -15.75 -0.84 0.50
N TYR A 44 -16.14 0.11 -0.35
CA TYR A 44 -15.21 0.93 -1.13
C TYR A 44 -14.25 1.71 -0.23
N ASN A 45 -14.79 2.45 0.74
CA ASN A 45 -14.01 3.25 1.68
C ASN A 45 -13.05 2.38 2.51
N LEU A 46 -13.50 1.19 2.91
CA LEU A 46 -12.67 0.22 3.62
C LEU A 46 -11.46 -0.18 2.78
N ASN A 47 -11.66 -0.69 1.57
CA ASN A 47 -10.57 -1.10 0.69
C ASN A 47 -9.64 0.07 0.37
N TYR A 48 -10.19 1.22 0.01
CA TYR A 48 -9.39 2.40 -0.31
C TYR A 48 -8.53 2.83 0.89
N SER A 49 -9.09 2.80 2.09
CA SER A 49 -8.35 3.09 3.32
C SER A 49 -7.24 2.10 3.61
N THR A 50 -7.51 0.80 3.47
CA THR A 50 -6.54 -0.26 3.69
C THR A 50 -5.36 -0.14 2.73
N GLY A 51 -5.61 0.13 1.44
CA GLY A 51 -4.54 0.33 0.45
C GLY A 51 -3.65 1.52 0.77
N ILE A 52 -4.23 2.64 1.22
CA ILE A 52 -3.45 3.83 1.62
C ILE A 52 -2.64 3.57 2.89
N ILE A 53 -3.20 2.88 3.89
CA ILE A 53 -2.49 2.52 5.12
C ILE A 53 -1.29 1.62 4.81
N ALA A 54 -1.48 0.60 3.96
CA ALA A 54 -0.39 -0.28 3.55
C ALA A 54 0.76 0.49 2.88
N LEU A 55 0.45 1.38 1.92
CA LEU A 55 1.45 2.25 1.29
C LEU A 55 2.14 3.18 2.29
N ASN A 56 1.38 3.75 3.23
CA ASN A 56 1.91 4.63 4.26
C ASN A 56 2.91 3.90 5.16
N ASN A 57 2.56 2.71 5.64
CA ASN A 57 3.42 1.91 6.49
C ASN A 57 4.73 1.55 5.77
N LEU A 58 4.63 1.10 4.51
CA LEU A 58 5.80 0.70 3.71
C LEU A 58 6.77 1.85 3.44
N LEU A 59 6.27 3.04 3.12
CA LEU A 59 7.07 4.17 2.63
C LEU A 59 7.38 5.22 3.70
N LEU A 60 6.48 5.45 4.66
CA LEU A 60 6.54 6.60 5.56
C LEU A 60 6.69 6.26 7.03
N SER A 61 6.53 4.98 7.43
CA SER A 61 6.69 4.59 8.83
C SER A 61 8.11 4.89 9.32
N LYS A 62 8.18 5.49 10.51
CA LYS A 62 9.41 5.74 11.26
C LYS A 62 9.55 4.84 12.50
N ASN A 63 8.58 3.95 12.72
CA ASN A 63 8.57 3.07 13.88
C ASN A 63 9.40 1.83 13.57
N GLN A 64 10.45 1.57 14.35
CA GLN A 64 11.38 0.46 14.09
C GLN A 64 10.73 -0.94 14.14
N ASN A 65 9.57 -1.05 14.80
CA ASN A 65 8.83 -2.31 14.93
C ASN A 65 7.86 -2.58 13.76
N GLU A 66 7.68 -1.62 12.84
CA GLU A 66 6.77 -1.75 11.71
C GLU A 66 7.48 -2.25 10.45
N ILE A 67 6.70 -2.84 9.54
CA ILE A 67 7.19 -3.27 8.23
C ILE A 67 7.28 -2.05 7.32
N SER A 68 8.49 -1.51 7.18
CA SER A 68 8.81 -0.44 6.23
C SER A 68 10.06 -0.80 5.43
N LEU A 69 10.21 -0.20 4.25
CA LEU A 69 11.34 -0.46 3.38
C LEU A 69 12.66 0.07 3.97
N LEU A 70 12.60 1.18 4.70
CA LEU A 70 13.76 1.70 5.42
C LEU A 70 14.15 0.80 6.60
N ASN A 71 13.17 0.34 7.39
CA ASN A 71 13.44 -0.61 8.48
C ASN A 71 14.03 -1.92 7.96
N PHE A 72 13.56 -2.40 6.81
CA PHE A 72 14.16 -3.55 6.13
C PHE A 72 15.63 -3.31 5.78
N LEU A 73 15.94 -2.18 5.13
CA LEU A 73 17.33 -1.82 4.82
C LEU A 73 18.20 -1.75 6.07
N ASP A 74 17.72 -1.09 7.12
CA ASP A 74 18.48 -0.88 8.35
C ASP A 74 18.67 -2.20 9.12
N LYS A 75 17.66 -3.07 9.15
CA LYS A 75 17.71 -4.38 9.82
C LYS A 75 18.69 -5.34 9.15
N TYR A 76 18.79 -5.31 7.83
CA TYR A 76 19.62 -6.23 7.05
C TYR A 76 20.89 -5.56 6.50
N GLU A 77 21.24 -4.34 6.94
CA GLU A 77 22.37 -3.56 6.44
C GLU A 77 23.68 -4.35 6.43
N LYS A 78 23.95 -5.10 7.50
CA LYS A 78 25.18 -5.91 7.67
C LYS A 78 25.21 -7.20 6.83
N GLN A 79 24.09 -7.57 6.22
CA GLN A 79 23.97 -8.77 5.38
C GLN A 79 24.13 -8.48 3.89
N PHE A 80 24.28 -7.19 3.51
CA PHE A 80 24.57 -6.82 2.12
C PHE A 80 26.08 -6.84 1.87
N ASP A 81 26.48 -7.52 0.81
CA ASP A 81 27.88 -7.58 0.40
C ASP A 81 28.36 -6.23 -0.15
N GLN A 82 29.68 -5.99 -0.16
CA GLN A 82 30.25 -4.76 -0.73
C GLN A 82 29.81 -4.51 -2.19
N LYS A 83 29.56 -5.58 -2.94
CA LYS A 83 29.10 -5.52 -4.34
C LYS A 83 27.63 -5.09 -4.47
N GLU A 84 26.80 -5.32 -3.44
CA GLU A 84 25.38 -4.96 -3.41
C GLU A 84 25.16 -3.52 -2.89
N LYS A 85 26.18 -2.89 -2.28
CA LYS A 85 26.07 -1.53 -1.72
C LYS A 85 25.54 -0.48 -2.73
N PRO A 86 25.98 -0.43 -3.99
CA PRO A 86 25.44 0.52 -4.96
C PRO A 86 23.94 0.32 -5.21
N GLU A 87 23.48 -0.93 -5.24
CA GLU A 87 22.07 -1.28 -5.42
C GLU A 87 21.24 -0.88 -4.20
N VAL A 88 21.74 -1.11 -2.99
CA VAL A 88 21.12 -0.65 -1.73
C VAL A 88 20.97 0.86 -1.69
N VAL A 89 22.01 1.61 -2.06
CA VAL A 89 21.97 3.09 -2.12
C VAL A 89 20.95 3.56 -3.14
N ASN A 90 20.94 2.97 -4.34
CA ASN A 90 19.98 3.32 -5.37
C ASN A 90 18.54 2.99 -4.95
N PHE A 91 18.31 1.83 -4.33
CA PHE A 91 17.01 1.43 -3.81
C PHE A 91 16.53 2.41 -2.74
N ARG A 92 17.37 2.77 -1.75
CA ARG A 92 17.05 3.78 -0.73
C ARG A 92 16.59 5.10 -1.34
N ARG A 93 17.34 5.62 -2.33
CA ARG A 93 16.97 6.86 -3.03
C ARG A 93 15.60 6.74 -3.73
N GLN A 94 15.35 5.63 -4.43
CA GLN A 94 14.07 5.40 -5.11
C GLN A 94 12.90 5.34 -4.11
N ILE A 95 13.10 4.74 -2.94
CA ILE A 95 12.11 4.70 -1.86
C ILE A 95 11.86 6.08 -1.28
N GLU A 96 12.89 6.90 -1.07
CA GLU A 96 12.75 8.28 -0.60
C GLU A 96 11.96 9.14 -1.60
N GLU A 97 12.21 8.97 -2.90
CA GLU A 97 11.46 9.65 -3.96
C GLU A 97 9.98 9.25 -3.96
N LEU A 98 9.67 7.95 -3.86
CA LEU A 98 8.30 7.47 -3.74
C LEU A 98 7.62 7.97 -2.48
N SER A 99 8.35 8.01 -1.36
CA SER A 99 7.88 8.54 -0.08
C SER A 99 7.47 10.01 -0.20
N GLN A 100 8.28 10.81 -0.90
CA GLN A 100 7.96 12.21 -1.12
C GLN A 100 6.73 12.38 -2.03
N LYS A 101 6.59 11.57 -3.08
CA LYS A 101 5.40 11.57 -3.92
C LYS A 101 4.15 11.18 -3.13
N LEU A 102 4.23 10.14 -2.28
CA LEU A 102 3.13 9.72 -1.42
C LEU A 102 2.72 10.86 -0.46
N LYS A 103 3.69 11.51 0.19
CA LYS A 103 3.41 12.70 1.01
C LYS A 103 2.66 13.78 0.24
N ASN A 104 3.03 14.02 -1.02
CA ASN A 104 2.42 15.08 -1.84
C ASN A 104 0.98 14.79 -2.27
N ILE A 105 0.57 13.53 -2.34
CA ILE A 105 -0.82 13.14 -2.69
C ILE A 105 -1.65 12.75 -1.46
N LEU A 106 -1.01 12.48 -0.32
CA LEU A 106 -1.72 12.22 0.92
C LEU A 106 -2.58 13.44 1.29
N PRO A 107 -3.86 13.26 1.62
CA PRO A 107 -4.74 14.32 2.06
C PRO A 107 -4.14 15.06 3.26
N PHE A 108 -4.30 16.38 3.32
CA PHE A 108 -3.71 17.20 4.39
C PHE A 108 -4.13 16.72 5.80
N ASN A 109 -5.38 16.27 5.95
CA ASN A 109 -5.88 15.71 7.20
C ASN A 109 -5.18 14.38 7.55
N LEU A 110 -4.82 13.54 6.57
CA LEU A 110 -4.03 12.32 6.77
C LEU A 110 -2.55 12.62 7.05
N ARG A 111 -1.94 13.63 6.41
CA ARG A 111 -0.57 14.08 6.74
C ARG A 111 -0.42 14.45 8.21
N ASN A 112 -1.47 15.02 8.80
CA ASN A 112 -1.52 15.44 10.20
C ASN A 112 -2.09 14.35 11.14
N LYS A 113 -2.94 13.44 10.65
CA LYS A 113 -3.58 12.37 11.45
C LYS A 113 -2.85 11.03 11.48
N VAL A 114 -1.88 10.76 10.59
CA VAL A 114 -1.00 9.59 10.76
C VAL A 114 -0.12 9.73 12.02
N ALA A 115 0.09 10.96 12.51
CA ALA A 115 0.67 11.20 13.85
C ALA A 115 -0.25 10.76 15.01
N ALA A 116 -1.56 10.55 14.75
CA ALA A 116 -2.56 10.12 15.72
C ALA A 116 -2.79 8.60 15.77
N HIS A 117 -1.93 7.79 15.12
CA HIS A 117 -1.91 6.33 15.23
C HIS A 117 -1.68 5.80 16.68
N ARG A 118 -1.47 6.70 17.65
CA ARG A 118 -1.23 6.40 19.07
C ARG A 118 -2.49 6.40 19.95
N ASP A 119 -3.67 6.66 19.43
CA ASP A 119 -4.89 6.57 20.23
C ASP A 119 -5.69 5.35 19.76
N GLU A 120 -6.00 4.41 20.65
CA GLU A 120 -6.95 3.30 20.45
C GLU A 120 -8.36 3.79 20.04
N LYS A 121 -8.53 5.10 19.93
CA LYS A 121 -9.71 5.84 19.50
C LYS A 121 -9.75 6.16 18.00
N PHE A 122 -8.69 5.91 17.22
CA PHE A 122 -8.69 6.18 15.79
C PHE A 122 -9.53 5.13 15.03
N ARG A 123 -10.74 5.51 14.62
CA ARG A 123 -11.71 4.62 13.97
C ARG A 123 -11.63 4.74 12.44
N HIS A 124 -12.13 3.75 11.73
CA HIS A 124 -12.33 3.81 10.27
C HIS A 124 -13.08 5.09 9.85
N TYR A 125 -14.04 5.54 10.66
CA TYR A 125 -14.71 6.83 10.51
C TYR A 125 -13.76 8.03 10.51
N ASP A 126 -12.77 8.08 11.41
CA ASP A 126 -11.80 9.18 11.49
C ASP A 126 -10.89 9.24 10.25
N PHE A 127 -10.63 8.07 9.65
CA PHE A 127 -9.90 7.92 8.40
C PHE A 127 -10.75 8.39 7.20
N CYS A 128 -12.02 7.98 7.12
CA CYS A 128 -12.96 8.46 6.10
C CYS A 128 -13.17 9.99 6.17
N CYS A 129 -13.29 10.54 7.38
CA CYS A 129 -13.38 11.99 7.61
C CYS A 129 -12.06 12.74 7.33
N ALA A 130 -10.93 12.04 7.19
CA ALA A 130 -9.64 12.64 6.86
C ALA A 130 -9.43 12.89 5.34
N TYR A 131 -10.52 12.95 4.57
CA TYR A 131 -10.56 13.22 3.12
C TYR A 131 -9.90 12.15 2.28
N LEU A 132 -10.59 11.04 2.05
CA LEU A 132 -10.28 10.15 0.93
C LEU A 132 -10.84 10.74 -0.36
N LEU A 133 -10.05 11.54 -1.09
CA LEU A 133 -10.48 12.03 -2.40
C LEU A 133 -10.25 10.92 -3.44
N PRO A 134 -11.31 10.38 -4.09
CA PRO A 134 -11.18 9.36 -5.15
C PRO A 134 -10.35 9.84 -6.33
N ASN A 135 -10.24 11.16 -6.51
CA ASN A 135 -9.46 11.80 -7.55
C ASN A 135 -7.97 11.41 -7.54
N TYR A 136 -7.45 10.94 -6.41
CA TYR A 136 -6.05 10.47 -6.29
C TYR A 136 -5.86 8.97 -6.52
N LEU A 137 -6.92 8.21 -6.80
CA LEU A 137 -6.84 6.75 -6.97
C LEU A 137 -5.84 6.34 -8.08
N LYS A 138 -5.76 7.13 -9.15
CA LYS A 138 -4.82 6.89 -10.26
C LYS A 138 -3.37 7.09 -9.79
N GLU A 139 -3.13 8.10 -8.97
CA GLU A 139 -1.82 8.43 -8.40
C GLU A 139 -1.38 7.37 -7.38
N TYR A 140 -2.28 6.93 -6.49
CA TYR A 140 -1.99 5.82 -5.57
C TYR A 140 -1.69 4.51 -6.31
N SER A 141 -2.49 4.19 -7.33
CA SER A 141 -2.26 3.00 -8.17
C SER A 141 -0.89 3.06 -8.86
N SER A 142 -0.53 4.22 -9.42
CA SER A 142 0.75 4.44 -10.10
C SER A 142 1.94 4.33 -9.14
N LEU A 143 1.80 4.87 -7.93
CA LEU A 143 2.80 4.71 -6.88
C LEU A 143 2.98 3.26 -6.49
N ASN A 144 1.89 2.52 -6.30
CA ASN A 144 1.97 1.12 -5.91
C ASN A 144 2.63 0.25 -7.00
N ILE A 145 2.32 0.47 -8.28
CA ILE A 145 2.99 -0.20 -9.40
C ILE A 145 4.49 0.13 -9.41
N SER A 146 4.85 1.39 -9.20
CA SER A 146 6.24 1.83 -9.13
C SER A 146 6.98 1.16 -7.97
N LEU A 147 6.35 1.11 -6.80
CA LEU A 147 6.88 0.47 -5.61
C LEU A 147 7.12 -1.02 -5.82
N LYS A 148 6.12 -1.73 -6.35
CA LYS A 148 6.23 -3.15 -6.71
C LYS A 148 7.40 -3.40 -7.65
N ARG A 149 7.55 -2.58 -8.69
CA ARG A 149 8.65 -2.72 -9.66
C ARG A 149 10.01 -2.53 -9.00
N ILE A 150 10.16 -1.48 -8.20
CA ILE A 150 11.41 -1.17 -7.49
C ILE A 150 11.77 -2.31 -6.52
N PHE A 151 10.80 -2.79 -5.74
CA PHE A 151 11.03 -3.87 -4.78
C PHE A 151 11.30 -5.22 -5.46
N CYS A 152 10.54 -5.59 -6.50
CA CYS A 152 10.79 -6.81 -7.27
C CYS A 152 12.19 -6.83 -7.88
N ASN A 153 12.63 -5.70 -8.44
CA ASN A 153 13.97 -5.59 -9.00
C ASN A 153 15.06 -5.74 -7.92
N PHE A 154 14.85 -5.16 -6.73
CA PHE A 154 15.82 -5.23 -5.64
C PHE A 154 15.91 -6.62 -5.01
N SER A 155 14.78 -7.27 -4.74
CA SER A 155 14.71 -8.58 -4.07
C SER A 155 14.64 -9.76 -5.05
N ASN A 156 14.84 -9.53 -6.35
CA ASN A 156 14.76 -10.54 -7.42
C ASN A 156 13.43 -11.32 -7.43
N PHE A 157 12.31 -10.68 -7.08
CA PHE A 157 10.99 -11.27 -7.29
C PHE A 157 10.55 -11.09 -8.74
N CYS A 158 9.87 -12.09 -9.29
CA CYS A 158 9.25 -11.98 -10.59
C CYS A 158 8.03 -11.03 -10.53
N PHE A 159 8.08 -9.92 -11.27
CA PHE A 159 7.02 -8.91 -11.26
C PHE A 159 5.63 -9.45 -11.65
N SER A 160 5.60 -10.49 -12.50
CA SER A 160 4.38 -11.06 -13.09
C SER A 160 3.83 -12.31 -12.38
N GLU A 161 4.51 -12.86 -11.38
CA GLU A 161 4.15 -14.16 -10.78
C GLU A 161 3.05 -14.12 -9.71
N PHE A 162 2.36 -12.99 -9.52
CA PHE A 162 1.43 -12.82 -8.40
C PHE A 162 -0.05 -12.88 -8.83
N PRO A 163 -0.88 -13.75 -8.20
CA PRO A 163 -2.14 -14.26 -8.75
C PRO A 163 -3.35 -13.32 -8.59
N ASN A 164 -3.15 -12.01 -8.62
CA ASN A 164 -4.21 -11.03 -8.35
C ASN A 164 -5.38 -11.10 -9.36
N GLY A 165 -5.15 -11.69 -10.54
CA GLY A 165 -6.18 -11.88 -11.55
C GLY A 165 -7.40 -12.68 -11.06
N ARG A 166 -7.23 -13.67 -10.16
CA ARG A 166 -8.37 -14.48 -9.69
C ARG A 166 -9.31 -13.72 -8.73
N ILE A 167 -8.76 -12.87 -7.86
CA ILE A 167 -9.58 -12.10 -6.90
C ILE A 167 -10.34 -10.98 -7.62
N VAL A 168 -9.69 -10.34 -8.61
CA VAL A 168 -10.35 -9.32 -9.45
C VAL A 168 -11.55 -9.89 -10.20
N GLU A 169 -11.42 -11.09 -10.79
CA GLU A 169 -12.55 -11.75 -11.46
C GLU A 169 -13.68 -12.11 -10.47
N GLN A 170 -13.35 -12.61 -9.28
CA GLN A 170 -14.36 -12.88 -8.23
C GLN A 170 -15.11 -11.62 -7.77
N VAL A 171 -14.42 -10.48 -7.67
CA VAL A 171 -15.07 -9.20 -7.32
C VAL A 171 -16.00 -8.72 -8.43
N LYS A 172 -15.63 -8.93 -9.70
CA LYS A 172 -16.49 -8.62 -10.86
C LYS A 172 -17.74 -9.49 -10.91
N GLU A 173 -17.72 -10.72 -10.41
CA GLU A 173 -18.91 -11.60 -10.37
C GLU A 173 -19.96 -11.12 -9.35
N ILE A 174 -19.55 -10.40 -8.31
CA ILE A 174 -20.45 -9.90 -7.25
C ILE A 174 -21.14 -8.59 -7.66
N LEU A 175 -20.48 -7.76 -8.47
CA LEU A 175 -20.98 -6.43 -8.88
C LEU A 175 -22.33 -6.45 -9.63
N PRO A 176 -22.60 -7.38 -10.57
CA PRO A 176 -23.87 -7.45 -11.31
C PRO A 176 -25.10 -7.89 -10.50
N ILE A 177 -24.91 -8.33 -9.25
CA ILE A 177 -26.01 -8.81 -8.39
C ILE A 177 -26.79 -7.64 -7.76
N LEU A 178 -26.32 -6.40 -7.95
CA LEU A 178 -26.75 -5.21 -7.21
C LEU A 178 -27.54 -4.20 -8.03
N ASP A 179 -27.57 -4.40 -9.35
CA ASP A 179 -28.42 -3.65 -10.29
C ASP A 179 -29.79 -4.33 -10.50
N LYS A 180 -30.18 -5.25 -9.60
CA LYS A 180 -31.49 -5.91 -9.58
C LYS A 180 -32.30 -5.58 -8.34
#